data_AF-A0A2D5UCB2-F1
#
_entry.id   AF-A0A2D5UCB2-F1
#
_cell.length_a   1.000
_cell.length_b   1.000
_cell.length_c   1.000
_cell.angle_alpha   90.00
_cell.angle_beta   90.00
_cell.angle_gamma   90.00
#
_symmetry.space_group_name_H-M   'P 1'
#
loop_
_entity.id
_entity.type
_entity.pdbx_description
1 polymer ?
#
loop_
_entity_poly.entity_id
_entity_poly.type
_entity_poly.pdbx_seq_one_letter_code
_entity_poly.pdbx_strand_id
1 'polypeptide(L)'
;MDARTLAYTGISILGFGIWGFMMKLGQERLGAIPHLTAMGVFVALIVMLGLASRTLPVPELSSNLWLPLAAALATLVAMLFLTLALGASSGNTAAVIALSAVYPGVTAVLAALFLGEAFTLAKVGGLLCAAAAAFLFTR
;
A
#
# COMPACT_ATOMS: atom_id res chain seq x y z
N MET A 1 7.20 -14.97 14.32
CA MET A 1 7.78 -13.81 13.62
C MET A 1 9.03 -13.41 14.39
N ASP A 2 10.16 -13.17 13.73
CA ASP A 2 11.41 -12.82 14.42
C ASP A 2 11.52 -11.31 14.67
N ALA A 3 12.52 -10.91 15.48
CA ALA A 3 12.74 -9.51 15.89
C ALA A 3 13.12 -8.59 14.70
N ARG A 4 13.78 -9.13 13.68
CA ARG A 4 14.18 -8.36 12.49
C ARG A 4 12.96 -8.05 11.62
N THR A 5 12.09 -9.04 11.40
CA THR A 5 10.81 -8.83 10.72
C THR A 5 9.97 -7.80 11.46
N LEU A 6 9.87 -7.89 12.80
CA LEU A 6 9.18 -6.89 13.61
C LEU A 6 9.73 -5.48 13.41
N ALA A 7 11.07 -5.31 13.39
CA ALA A 7 11.71 -4.02 13.16
C ALA A 7 11.39 -3.45 11.76
N TYR A 8 11.50 -4.27 10.71
CA TYR A 8 11.15 -3.85 9.35
C TYR A 8 9.67 -3.48 9.21
N THR A 9 8.78 -4.26 9.83
CA THR A 9 7.35 -3.93 9.89
C THR A 9 7.11 -2.62 10.63
N GLY A 10 7.78 -2.38 11.76
CA GLY A 10 7.68 -1.13 12.51
C GLY A 10 8.12 0.10 11.69
N ILE A 11 9.26 0.01 11.01
CA ILE A 11 9.74 1.08 10.12
C ILE A 11 8.76 1.32 8.97
N SER A 12 8.21 0.24 8.41
CA SER A 12 7.19 0.32 7.35
C SER A 12 5.93 1.05 7.82
N ILE A 13 5.45 0.79 9.03
CA ILE A 13 4.30 1.50 9.62
C ILE A 13 4.57 3.01 9.71
N LEU A 14 5.76 3.41 10.18
CA LEU A 14 6.14 4.83 10.22
C LEU A 14 6.20 5.45 8.82
N GLY A 15 6.77 4.72 7.85
CA GLY A 15 6.83 5.14 6.45
C GLY A 15 5.44 5.35 5.85
N PHE A 16 4.53 4.40 6.03
CA PHE A 16 3.13 4.53 5.59
C PHE A 16 2.37 5.65 6.31
N GLY A 17 2.67 5.91 7.59
CA GLY A 17 2.11 7.06 8.31
C GLY A 17 2.52 8.40 7.70
N ILE A 18 3.82 8.59 7.45
CA ILE A 18 4.35 9.80 6.78
C ILE A 18 3.78 9.92 5.37
N TRP A 19 3.78 8.81 4.62
CA TRP A 19 3.21 8.75 3.28
C TRP A 19 1.73 9.17 3.26
N GLY A 20 0.89 8.65 4.17
CA GLY A 20 -0.53 8.99 4.22
C GLY A 20 -0.77 10.49 4.49
N PHE A 21 0.05 11.10 5.35
CA PHE A 21 0.02 12.55 5.58
C PHE A 21 0.44 13.35 4.33
N MET A 22 1.51 12.93 3.66
CA MET A 22 1.97 13.56 2.41
C MET A 22 0.97 13.40 1.26
N MET A 23 0.29 12.25 1.17
CA MET A 23 -0.81 12.03 0.25
C MET A 23 -1.90 13.07 0.49
N LYS A 24 -2.38 13.24 1.72
CA LYS A 24 -3.37 14.27 2.06
C LYS A 24 -2.93 15.65 1.61
N LEU A 25 -1.74 16.08 2.03
CA LEU A 25 -1.24 17.42 1.76
C LEU A 25 -1.06 17.67 0.26
N GLY A 26 -0.55 16.68 -0.45
CA GLY A 26 -0.35 16.75 -1.90
C GLY A 26 -1.68 16.77 -2.67
N GLN A 27 -2.66 15.99 -2.23
CA GLN A 27 -4.01 15.99 -2.79
C GLN A 27 -4.69 17.37 -2.66
N GLU A 28 -4.65 17.96 -1.47
CA GLU A 28 -5.26 19.27 -1.21
C GLU A 28 -4.63 20.39 -2.06
N ARG A 29 -3.33 20.29 -2.35
CA ARG A 29 -2.57 21.35 -3.04
C ARG A 29 -2.48 21.18 -4.56
N LEU A 30 -2.42 19.94 -5.04
CA LEU A 30 -2.13 19.62 -6.45
C LEU A 30 -3.30 18.93 -7.15
N GLY A 31 -4.26 18.38 -6.39
CA GLY A 31 -5.28 17.49 -6.91
C GLY A 31 -4.79 16.06 -7.19
N ALA A 32 -5.76 15.19 -7.47
CA ALA A 32 -5.58 13.75 -7.62
C ALA A 32 -4.53 13.32 -8.65
N ILE A 33 -4.78 13.68 -9.90
CA ILE A 33 -3.97 13.19 -11.02
C ILE A 33 -2.55 13.79 -11.02
N PRO A 34 -2.35 15.11 -10.83
CA PRO A 34 -1.00 15.67 -10.82
C PRO A 34 -0.13 15.12 -9.68
N HIS A 35 -0.71 14.91 -8.50
CA HIS A 35 0.00 14.31 -7.37
C HIS A 35 0.44 12.87 -7.66
N LEU A 36 -0.48 12.03 -8.17
CA LEU A 36 -0.17 10.64 -8.52
C LEU A 36 0.91 10.55 -9.60
N THR A 37 0.83 11.40 -10.63
CA THR A 37 1.84 11.47 -11.69
C THR A 37 3.21 11.88 -11.13
N ALA A 38 3.26 12.90 -10.27
CA ALA A 38 4.50 13.33 -9.63
C ALA A 38 5.14 12.20 -8.81
N MET A 39 4.33 11.47 -8.01
CA MET A 39 4.79 10.32 -7.25
C MET A 39 5.39 9.23 -8.16
N GLY A 40 4.71 8.91 -9.26
CA GLY A 40 5.19 7.94 -10.25
C GLY A 40 6.52 8.35 -10.88
N VAL A 41 6.67 9.63 -11.25
CA VAL A 41 7.92 10.17 -11.81
C VAL A 41 9.07 10.09 -10.80
N PHE A 42 8.85 10.47 -9.55
CA PHE A 42 9.88 10.38 -8.51
C PHE A 42 10.30 8.94 -8.22
N VAL A 43 9.35 8.00 -8.15
CA VAL A 43 9.67 6.57 -7.97
C VAL A 43 10.49 6.06 -9.15
N ALA A 44 10.08 6.37 -10.39
CA ALA A 44 10.83 5.98 -11.58
C ALA A 44 12.26 6.56 -11.56
N LEU A 45 12.42 7.83 -11.20
CA LEU A 45 13.73 8.47 -11.08
C LEU A 45 14.63 7.77 -10.05
N ILE A 46 14.10 7.47 -8.86
CA ILE A 46 14.86 6.77 -7.80
C ILE A 46 15.32 5.39 -8.29
N VAL A 47 14.43 4.64 -8.95
CA VAL A 47 14.76 3.32 -9.52
C VAL A 47 15.83 3.44 -10.60
N MET A 48 15.67 4.39 -11.54
CA MET A 48 16.63 4.61 -12.63
C MET A 48 18.01 5.02 -12.11
N LEU A 49 18.07 5.89 -11.09
CA LEU A 49 19.34 6.25 -10.43
C LEU A 49 19.96 5.05 -9.70
N GLY A 50 19.14 4.21 -9.06
CA GLY A 50 19.60 2.98 -8.41
C GLY A 50 20.21 1.98 -9.41
N LEU A 51 19.57 1.83 -10.58
CA LEU A 51 20.09 0.99 -11.67
C LEU A 51 21.36 1.58 -12.28
N ALA A 52 21.38 2.90 -12.56
CA ALA A 52 22.55 3.58 -13.12
C ALA A 52 23.77 3.52 -12.18
N SER A 53 23.54 3.62 -10.87
CA SER A 53 24.57 3.48 -9.84
C SER A 53 24.94 2.04 -9.50
N ARG A 54 24.29 1.04 -10.11
CA ARG A 54 24.44 -0.41 -9.83
C ARG A 54 24.18 -0.78 -8.36
N THR A 55 23.42 0.04 -7.64
CA THR A 55 22.98 -0.24 -6.27
C THR A 55 21.74 -1.14 -6.24
N LEU A 56 20.96 -1.13 -7.33
CA LEU A 56 19.83 -2.03 -7.53
C LEU A 56 20.17 -3.12 -8.56
N PRO A 57 19.76 -4.38 -8.32
CA PRO A 57 19.91 -5.45 -9.30
C PRO A 57 18.96 -5.26 -10.47
N VAL A 58 19.40 -5.65 -11.68
CA VAL A 58 18.52 -5.75 -12.84
C VAL A 58 17.70 -7.04 -12.71
N PRO A 59 16.36 -7.00 -12.85
CA PRO A 59 15.53 -8.18 -12.75
C PRO A 59 15.84 -9.17 -13.88
N GLU A 60 15.92 -10.46 -13.53
CA GLU A 60 16.09 -11.54 -14.50
C GLU A 60 14.82 -11.70 -15.35
N LEU A 61 14.99 -11.83 -16.67
CA LEU A 61 13.90 -12.12 -17.59
C LEU A 61 13.45 -13.56 -17.43
N SER A 62 12.50 -13.78 -16.52
CA SER A 62 11.89 -15.09 -16.24
C SER A 62 10.42 -15.12 -16.61
N SER A 63 9.86 -16.32 -16.75
CA SER A 63 8.42 -16.52 -16.91
C SER A 63 7.60 -15.99 -15.73
N ASN A 64 8.23 -15.66 -14.59
CA ASN A 64 7.57 -15.12 -13.40
C ASN A 64 7.47 -13.59 -13.39
N LEU A 65 7.98 -12.89 -14.40
CA LEU A 65 7.92 -11.42 -14.48
C LEU A 65 6.49 -10.86 -14.49
N TRP A 66 5.49 -11.67 -14.85
CA TRP A 66 4.09 -11.24 -14.78
C TRP A 66 3.63 -10.95 -13.34
N LEU A 67 4.22 -11.57 -12.31
CA LEU A 67 3.85 -11.36 -10.91
C LEU A 67 4.11 -9.93 -10.44
N PRO A 68 5.34 -9.37 -10.53
CA PRO A 68 5.58 -7.97 -10.19
C PRO A 68 4.85 -7.00 -11.12
N LEU A 69 4.61 -7.36 -12.38
CA LEU A 69 3.81 -6.55 -13.30
C LEU A 69 2.35 -6.47 -12.87
N ALA A 70 1.75 -7.59 -12.49
CA ALA A 70 0.39 -7.65 -11.95
C ALA A 70 0.28 -6.89 -10.62
N ALA A 71 1.29 -7.01 -9.75
CA ALA A 71 1.35 -6.24 -8.50
C ALA A 71 1.47 -4.72 -8.77
N ALA A 72 2.27 -4.30 -9.75
CA ALA A 72 2.39 -2.90 -10.15
C ALA A 72 1.07 -2.36 -10.72
N LEU A 73 0.39 -3.13 -11.57
CA LEU A 73 -0.93 -2.77 -12.10
C LEU A 73 -1.97 -2.63 -11.00
N ALA A 74 -2.04 -3.60 -10.07
CA ALA A 74 -2.94 -3.53 -8.92
C ALA A 74 -2.63 -2.31 -8.04
N THR A 75 -1.35 -2.00 -7.84
CA THR A 75 -0.91 -0.81 -7.09
C THR A 75 -1.35 0.47 -7.77
N LEU A 76 -1.17 0.59 -9.09
CA LEU A 76 -1.59 1.78 -9.84
C LEU A 76 -3.10 2.02 -9.72
N VAL A 77 -3.90 0.96 -9.91
CA VAL A 77 -5.36 1.03 -9.78
C VAL A 77 -5.75 1.41 -8.35
N ALA A 78 -5.17 0.76 -7.34
CA ALA A 78 -5.46 1.05 -5.94
C ALA A 78 -5.09 2.50 -5.58
N MET A 79 -3.93 2.99 -6.02
CA MET A 79 -3.47 4.35 -5.74
C MET A 79 -4.33 5.40 -6.43
N LEU A 80 -4.83 5.13 -7.64
CA LEU A 80 -5.79 6.00 -8.31
C LEU A 80 -7.08 6.14 -7.50
N PHE A 81 -7.70 5.02 -7.12
CA PHE A 81 -8.96 5.06 -6.36
C PHE A 81 -8.80 5.59 -4.94
N LEU A 82 -7.68 5.29 -4.27
CA LEU A 82 -7.38 5.85 -2.97
C LEU A 82 -7.25 7.38 -3.05
N THR A 83 -6.52 7.86 -4.04
CA THR A 83 -6.31 9.28 -4.30
C THR A 83 -7.65 10.00 -4.56
N LEU A 84 -8.51 9.41 -5.39
CA LEU A 84 -9.86 9.93 -5.64
C LEU A 84 -10.72 9.93 -4.37
N ALA A 85 -10.66 8.85 -3.56
CA ALA A 85 -11.38 8.76 -2.30
C ALA A 85 -10.91 9.81 -1.28
N LEU A 86 -9.60 10.07 -1.21
CA LEU A 86 -9.04 11.13 -0.38
C LEU A 86 -9.57 12.51 -0.78
N GLY A 87 -9.62 12.80 -2.08
CA GLY A 87 -10.21 14.04 -2.60
C GLY A 87 -11.72 14.16 -2.31
N ALA A 88 -12.44 13.04 -2.33
CA ALA A 88 -13.88 12.99 -2.03
C ALA A 88 -14.22 12.93 -0.52
N SER A 89 -13.22 12.82 0.37
CA SER A 89 -13.42 12.53 1.80
C SER A 89 -13.95 13.69 2.65
N SER A 90 -14.18 14.88 2.07
CA SER A 90 -14.57 16.10 2.79
C SER A 90 -13.70 16.41 4.02
N GLY A 91 -12.41 16.03 3.98
CA GLY A 91 -11.46 16.23 5.07
C GLY A 91 -11.28 15.06 6.03
N ASN A 92 -12.13 14.01 5.96
CA ASN A 92 -11.98 12.79 6.76
C ASN A 92 -10.99 11.80 6.13
N THR A 93 -9.76 12.27 5.96
CA THR A 93 -8.64 11.50 5.40
C THR A 93 -8.29 10.28 6.27
N ALA A 94 -8.36 10.43 7.60
CA ALA A 94 -8.00 9.36 8.52
C ALA A 94 -8.93 8.15 8.35
N ALA A 95 -10.23 8.36 8.14
CA ALA A 95 -11.18 7.30 7.82
C ALA A 95 -10.82 6.57 6.52
N VAL A 96 -10.55 7.31 5.45
CA VAL A 96 -10.22 6.71 4.14
C VAL A 96 -8.95 5.87 4.23
N ILE A 97 -7.90 6.38 4.89
CA ILE A 97 -6.66 5.63 5.09
C ILE A 97 -6.91 4.38 5.94
N ALA A 98 -7.61 4.51 7.08
CA ALA A 98 -7.88 3.39 7.97
C ALA A 98 -8.72 2.29 7.29
N LEU A 99 -9.78 2.66 6.56
CA LEU A 99 -10.60 1.73 5.79
C LEU A 99 -9.80 1.04 4.68
N SER A 100 -8.98 1.80 3.96
CA SER A 100 -8.14 1.23 2.90
C SER A 100 -7.11 0.23 3.46
N ALA A 101 -6.60 0.46 4.67
CA ALA A 101 -5.61 -0.39 5.34
C ALA A 101 -6.14 -1.76 5.80
N VAL A 102 -7.42 -2.08 5.57
CA VAL A 102 -8.02 -3.41 5.82
C VAL A 102 -7.67 -4.42 4.72
N TYR A 103 -6.97 -3.99 3.64
CA TYR A 103 -6.52 -4.87 2.55
C TYR A 103 -5.73 -6.14 2.96
N PRO A 104 -5.02 -6.23 4.12
CA PRO A 104 -4.39 -7.48 4.54
C PRO A 104 -5.38 -8.64 4.68
N GLY A 105 -6.67 -8.34 4.94
CA GLY A 105 -7.73 -9.35 4.90
C GLY A 105 -7.91 -9.96 3.51
N VAL A 106 -7.93 -9.14 2.47
CA VAL A 106 -7.99 -9.60 1.07
C VAL A 106 -6.76 -10.41 0.74
N THR A 107 -5.56 -9.94 1.12
CA THR A 107 -4.30 -10.68 0.92
C THR A 107 -4.34 -12.05 1.61
N ALA A 108 -4.82 -12.13 2.84
CA ALA A 108 -4.87 -13.39 3.59
C ALA A 108 -5.86 -14.40 2.98
N VAL A 109 -6.98 -13.93 2.43
CA VAL A 109 -7.92 -14.79 1.69
C VAL A 109 -7.28 -15.30 0.40
N LEU A 110 -6.65 -14.42 -0.39
CA LEU A 110 -5.96 -14.83 -1.62
C LEU A 110 -4.82 -15.81 -1.32
N ALA A 111 -4.05 -15.58 -0.25
CA ALA A 111 -2.99 -16.49 0.17
C ALA A 111 -3.54 -17.88 0.57
N ALA A 112 -4.70 -17.93 1.23
CA ALA A 112 -5.34 -19.20 1.54
C ALA A 112 -5.80 -19.95 0.28
N LEU A 113 -6.36 -19.24 -0.71
CA LEU A 113 -6.87 -19.83 -1.94
C LEU A 113 -5.76 -20.27 -2.90
N PHE A 114 -4.71 -19.47 -3.07
CA PHE A 114 -3.70 -19.67 -4.12
C PHE A 114 -2.35 -20.16 -3.60
N LEU A 115 -2.01 -19.87 -2.34
CA LEU A 115 -0.71 -20.22 -1.75
C LEU A 115 -0.81 -21.35 -0.71
N GLY A 116 -2.02 -21.82 -0.40
CA GLY A 116 -2.26 -22.87 0.59
C GLY A 116 -1.98 -22.43 2.03
N GLU A 117 -1.96 -21.13 2.31
CA GLU A 117 -1.76 -20.63 3.67
C GLU A 117 -2.97 -20.91 4.58
N ALA A 118 -2.73 -21.30 5.82
CA ALA A 118 -3.81 -21.47 6.78
C ALA A 118 -4.49 -20.13 7.13
N PHE A 119 -5.80 -20.06 6.92
CA PHE A 119 -6.64 -18.95 7.35
C PHE A 119 -7.28 -19.26 8.71
N THR A 120 -6.53 -19.00 9.78
CA THR A 120 -6.92 -19.38 11.15
C THR A 120 -7.99 -18.46 11.73
N LEU A 121 -8.73 -18.95 12.73
CA LEU A 121 -9.70 -18.13 13.49
C LEU A 121 -9.05 -16.89 14.12
N ALA A 122 -7.77 -16.95 14.50
CA ALA A 122 -7.03 -15.80 14.99
C ALA A 122 -6.85 -14.72 13.91
N LYS A 123 -6.56 -15.11 12.66
CA LYS A 123 -6.48 -14.17 11.52
C LYS A 123 -7.86 -13.52 11.26
N VAL A 124 -8.95 -14.29 11.36
CA VAL A 124 -10.32 -13.76 11.26
C VAL A 124 -10.60 -12.74 12.37
N GLY A 125 -10.33 -13.09 13.63
CA GLY A 125 -10.52 -12.18 14.76
C GLY A 125 -9.70 -10.89 14.63
N GLY A 126 -8.44 -10.99 14.20
CA GLY A 126 -7.59 -9.83 13.93
C GLY A 126 -8.15 -8.93 12.82
N LEU A 127 -8.65 -9.52 11.73
CA LEU A 127 -9.29 -8.78 10.64
C LEU A 127 -10.55 -8.06 11.09
N LEU A 128 -11.40 -8.71 11.90
CA LEU A 128 -12.60 -8.09 12.47
C LEU A 128 -12.24 -6.92 13.38
N CYS A 129 -11.21 -7.06 14.21
CA CYS A 129 -10.72 -5.96 15.06
C CYS A 129 -10.18 -4.80 14.22
N ALA A 130 -9.41 -5.08 13.17
CA ALA A 130 -8.90 -4.06 12.25
C ALA A 130 -10.03 -3.32 11.53
N ALA A 131 -11.03 -4.05 11.04
CA ALA A 131 -12.21 -3.46 10.40
C ALA A 131 -13.03 -2.61 11.38
N ALA A 132 -13.23 -3.07 12.62
CA ALA A 132 -13.91 -2.31 13.65
C ALA A 132 -13.15 -1.01 13.99
N ALA A 133 -11.82 -1.08 14.15
CA ALA A 133 -11.00 0.10 14.36
C ALA A 133 -11.11 1.08 13.19
N ALA A 134 -10.99 0.58 11.94
CA ALA A 134 -11.13 1.41 10.74
C ALA A 134 -12.51 2.07 10.63
N PHE A 135 -13.57 1.35 11.01
CA PHE A 135 -14.92 1.91 11.08
C PHE A 135 -15.04 3.02 12.12
N LEU A 136 -14.38 2.91 13.29
CA LEU A 136 -14.42 3.95 14.31
C LEU A 136 -13.79 5.27 13.82
N PHE A 137 -12.78 5.23 12.94
CA PHE A 137 -12.21 6.43 12.31
C PHE A 137 -13.19 7.18 11.40
N THR A 138 -14.31 6.57 11.00
CA THR A 138 -15.34 7.20 10.16
C THR A 138 -16.31 8.09 10.94
N ARG A 139 -16.25 8.06 12.28
CA ARG A 139 -17.10 8.82 13.19
C ARG A 139 -16.39 10.07 13.69
#